data_AF-A0A950BUI0-F1
#
_entry.id   AF-A0A950BUI0-F1
#
_cell.length_a   1.000
_cell.length_b   1.000
_cell.length_c   1.000
_cell.angle_alpha   90.00
_cell.angle_beta   90.00
_cell.angle_gamma   90.00
#
_symmetry.space_group_name_H-M   'P 1'
#
loop_
_entity.id
_entity.type
_entity.pdbx_description
1 polymer ?
#
loop_
_entity_poly.entity_id
_entity_poly.type
_entity_poly.pdbx_seq_one_letter_code
_entity_poly.pdbx_strand_id
1 'polypeptide(L)'
;MPSESLPLTVLQEIDRVCDSFEAAWHAGLKPRIEDYLNVTTLEYRTELVGELLAREVELRKKAGAPSCPRTVRASPALRSPAERLNGMRYHPEWLQNLLVSASPGGYRRPPRQAG
;
A
#
# COMPACT_ATOMS: atom_id res chain seq x y z
N MET A 1 -22.24 28.05 12.60
CA MET A 1 -22.38 26.58 12.43
C MET A 1 -21.65 25.96 13.59
N PRO A 2 -22.31 25.24 14.52
CA PRO A 2 -21.59 24.62 15.62
C PRO A 2 -20.64 23.60 15.02
N SER A 3 -19.37 23.64 15.44
CA SER A 3 -18.40 22.58 15.20
C SER A 3 -18.88 21.36 15.99
N GLU A 4 -19.79 20.60 15.41
CA GLU A 4 -20.34 19.39 16.01
C GLU A 4 -19.22 18.35 16.00
N SER A 5 -18.53 18.23 17.13
CA SER A 5 -17.48 17.24 17.33
C SER A 5 -18.07 15.85 17.17
N LEU A 6 -17.37 14.96 16.46
CA LEU A 6 -17.83 13.59 16.19
C LEU A 6 -18.25 12.88 17.49
N PRO A 7 -19.33 12.07 17.47
CA PRO A 7 -19.71 11.26 18.61
C PRO A 7 -18.55 10.36 19.06
N LEU A 8 -18.36 10.21 20.37
CA LEU A 8 -17.26 9.41 20.92
C LEU A 8 -17.26 7.96 20.40
N THR A 9 -18.44 7.39 20.16
CA THR A 9 -18.59 6.04 19.61
C THR A 9 -18.04 5.93 18.18
N VAL A 10 -18.22 6.98 17.37
CA VAL A 10 -17.70 7.06 16.00
C VAL A 10 -16.18 7.20 16.02
N LEU A 11 -15.64 8.05 16.91
CA LEU A 11 -14.20 8.17 17.10
C LEU A 11 -13.54 6.83 17.48
N GLN A 12 -14.14 6.10 18.44
CA GLN A 12 -13.65 4.79 18.85
C GLN A 12 -13.71 3.74 17.73
N GLU A 13 -14.71 3.83 16.85
CA GLU A 13 -14.82 2.95 15.69
C GLU A 13 -13.73 3.28 14.66
N ILE A 14 -13.54 4.56 14.34
CA ILE A 14 -12.47 5.02 13.45
C ILE A 14 -11.10 4.56 13.96
N ASP A 15 -10.80 4.74 15.26
CA ASP A 15 -9.53 4.30 15.85
C ASP A 15 -9.30 2.80 15.66
N ARG A 16 -10.31 1.96 15.95
CA ARG A 16 -10.21 0.50 15.77
C ARG A 16 -9.96 0.11 14.32
N VAL A 17 -10.56 0.83 13.38
CA VAL A 17 -10.43 0.56 11.95
C VAL A 17 -9.04 0.95 11.46
N CYS A 18 -8.53 2.09 11.92
CA CYS A 18 -7.15 2.53 11.69
C CYS A 18 -6.14 1.51 12.25
N ASP A 19 -6.32 1.04 13.49
CA ASP A 19 -5.44 0.02 14.09
C ASP A 19 -5.40 -1.28 13.27
N SER A 20 -6.56 -1.75 12.80
CA SER A 20 -6.67 -2.94 11.96
C SER A 20 -5.97 -2.75 10.60
N PHE A 21 -6.18 -1.59 9.97
CA PHE A 21 -5.53 -1.24 8.70
C PHE A 21 -4.01 -1.19 8.83
N GLU A 22 -3.49 -0.58 9.89
CA GLU A 22 -2.06 -0.54 10.18
C GLU A 22 -1.48 -1.93 10.44
N ALA A 23 -2.16 -2.75 11.22
CA ALA A 23 -1.75 -4.12 11.48
C ALA A 23 -1.64 -4.93 10.18
N ALA A 24 -2.63 -4.81 9.29
CA ALA A 24 -2.61 -5.45 7.97
C ALA A 24 -1.47 -4.92 7.08
N TRP A 25 -1.19 -3.61 7.14
CA TRP A 25 -0.04 -3.02 6.43
C TRP A 25 1.28 -3.59 6.94
N HIS A 26 1.47 -3.64 8.26
CA HIS A 26 2.68 -4.18 8.89
C HIS A 26 2.85 -5.70 8.65
N ALA A 27 1.75 -6.43 8.44
CA ALA A 27 1.76 -7.82 8.00
C ALA A 27 2.09 -8.00 6.49
N GLY A 28 2.27 -6.91 5.74
CA GLY A 28 2.62 -6.95 4.32
C GLY A 28 1.45 -7.18 3.36
N LEU A 29 0.20 -7.13 3.86
CA LEU A 29 -1.00 -7.47 3.08
C LEU A 29 -1.44 -6.38 2.09
N LYS A 30 -0.82 -5.18 2.14
CA LYS A 30 -1.17 -4.00 1.32
C LYS A 30 -2.70 -3.77 1.28
N PRO A 31 -3.34 -3.53 2.43
CA PRO A 31 -4.80 -3.38 2.53
C PRO A 31 -5.31 -2.23 1.64
N ARG A 32 -6.51 -2.38 1.07
CA ARG A 32 -7.20 -1.31 0.34
C ARG A 32 -8.11 -0.54 1.28
N ILE A 33 -8.14 0.79 1.16
CA ILE A 33 -9.00 1.63 2.01
C ILE A 33 -10.47 1.26 1.86
N GLU A 34 -10.91 0.95 0.64
CA GLU A 34 -12.30 0.63 0.30
C GLU A 34 -12.86 -0.57 1.10
N ASP A 35 -11.99 -1.52 1.47
CA ASP A 35 -12.37 -2.71 2.23
C ASP A 35 -12.75 -2.37 3.69
N TYR A 36 -12.37 -1.19 4.18
CA TYR A 36 -12.57 -0.75 5.56
C TYR A 36 -13.71 0.27 5.69
N LEU A 37 -14.33 0.72 4.59
CA LEU A 37 -15.34 1.79 4.61
C LEU A 37 -16.75 1.34 5.01
N ASN A 38 -17.01 0.02 4.98
CA ASN A 38 -18.32 -0.55 5.26
C ASN A 38 -18.64 -0.66 6.76
N VAL A 39 -17.65 -0.39 7.61
CA VAL A 39 -17.81 -0.45 9.08
C VAL A 39 -18.64 0.69 9.63
N THR A 40 -18.67 1.84 8.94
CA THR A 40 -19.38 3.05 9.41
C THR A 40 -20.48 3.51 8.46
N THR A 41 -21.33 4.43 8.93
CA THR A 41 -22.44 5.01 8.17
C THR A 41 -21.93 5.93 7.06
N LEU A 42 -22.81 6.27 6.10
CA LEU A 42 -22.47 7.23 5.03
C LEU A 42 -22.09 8.61 5.58
N GLU A 43 -22.59 8.98 6.75
CA GLU A 43 -22.36 10.26 7.40
C GLU A 43 -20.89 10.43 7.82
N TYR A 44 -20.27 9.39 8.39
CA TYR A 44 -18.90 9.44 8.93
C TYR A 44 -17.86 8.79 8.02
N ARG A 45 -18.28 8.32 6.85
CA ARG A 45 -17.40 7.66 5.88
C ARG A 45 -16.34 8.60 5.33
N THR A 46 -16.65 9.88 5.17
CA THR A 46 -15.71 10.87 4.64
C THR A 46 -14.55 11.08 5.61
N GLU A 47 -14.85 11.16 6.89
CA GLU A 47 -13.92 11.30 8.00
C GLU A 47 -13.04 10.04 8.09
N LEU A 48 -13.65 8.85 8.04
CA LEU A 48 -12.91 7.59 8.02
C LEU A 48 -11.96 7.48 6.81
N VAL A 49 -12.40 7.90 5.62
CA VAL A 49 -11.53 7.96 4.42
C VAL A 49 -10.35 8.90 4.67
N GLY A 50 -10.60 10.07 5.26
CA GLY A 50 -9.56 11.05 5.59
C GLY A 50 -8.49 10.46 6.51
N GLU A 51 -8.90 9.81 7.60
CA GLU A 51 -8.00 9.20 8.57
C GLU A 51 -7.19 8.03 7.96
N LEU A 52 -7.87 7.11 7.24
CA LEU A 52 -7.19 6.00 6.58
C LEU A 52 -6.20 6.47 5.51
N LEU A 53 -6.56 7.49 4.73
CA LEU A 53 -5.67 8.06 3.72
C LEU A 53 -4.45 8.73 4.35
N ALA A 54 -4.65 9.50 5.43
CA ALA A 54 -3.55 10.09 6.18
C ALA A 54 -2.58 9.01 6.69
N ARG A 55 -3.12 7.91 7.22
CA ARG A 55 -2.29 6.79 7.69
C ARG A 55 -1.56 6.07 6.57
N GLU A 56 -2.22 5.81 5.45
CA GLU A 56 -1.58 5.20 4.29
C GLU A 56 -0.43 6.05 3.76
N VAL A 57 -0.60 7.37 3.66
CA VAL A 57 0.46 8.29 3.24
C VAL A 57 1.66 8.20 4.18
N GLU A 58 1.43 8.19 5.49
CA GLU A 58 2.50 8.11 6.47
C GLU A 58 3.23 6.75 6.43
N LEU A 59 2.48 5.66 6.33
CA LEU A 59 3.02 4.31 6.18
C LEU A 59 3.85 4.16 4.90
N ARG A 60 3.38 4.71 3.77
CA ARG A 60 4.12 4.74 2.50
C ARG A 60 5.39 5.58 2.57
N LYS A 61 5.35 6.74 3.23
CA LYS A 61 6.54 7.58 3.46
C LYS A 61 7.60 6.83 4.28
N LYS A 62 7.17 6.14 5.35
CA LYS A 62 8.05 5.30 6.19
C LYS A 62 8.63 4.12 5.41
N ALA A 63 7.83 3.43 4.61
CA ALA A 63 8.29 2.37 3.72
C ALA A 63 9.35 2.89 2.71
N GLY A 64 9.16 4.10 2.20
CA GLY A 64 10.09 4.78 1.30
C GLY A 64 9.92 4.34 -0.16
N ALA A 65 10.36 5.21 -1.08
CA ALA A 65 10.33 4.88 -2.51
C ALA A 65 11.42 3.85 -2.85
N PRO A 66 11.19 2.95 -3.82
CA PRO A 66 12.18 1.95 -4.26
C PRO A 66 13.52 2.56 -4.67
N SER A 67 13.47 3.76 -5.26
CA SER A 67 14.66 4.48 -5.75
C SER A 67 15.30 5.41 -4.72
N CYS A 68 14.71 5.60 -3.52
CA CYS A 68 15.30 6.54 -2.57
C CYS A 68 16.60 5.97 -1.97
N PRO A 69 17.59 6.82 -1.61
CA PRO A 69 18.90 6.37 -1.14
C PRO A 69 18.84 5.41 0.06
N ARG A 70 17.87 5.60 0.96
CA ARG A 70 17.66 4.72 2.11
C ARG A 70 17.28 3.30 1.68
N THR A 71 16.31 3.16 0.77
CA THR A 71 15.86 1.85 0.26
C THR A 71 16.94 1.18 -0.59
N VAL A 72 17.69 1.96 -1.39
CA VAL A 72 18.86 1.45 -2.14
C VAL A 72 19.88 0.81 -1.18
N ARG A 73 20.24 1.52 -0.10
CA ARG A 73 21.22 1.04 0.88
C ARG A 73 20.75 -0.17 1.67
N ALA A 74 19.45 -0.26 1.97
CA ALA A 74 18.86 -1.39 2.70
C ALA A 74 18.75 -2.67 1.86
N SER A 75 18.90 -2.58 0.53
CA SER A 75 18.73 -3.72 -0.38
C SER A 75 19.83 -3.76 -1.46
N PRO A 76 21.11 -3.92 -1.07
CA PRO A 76 22.25 -3.83 -1.99
C PRO A 76 22.27 -4.97 -3.04
N ALA A 77 21.63 -6.10 -2.74
CA ALA A 77 21.48 -7.21 -3.68
C ALA A 77 20.49 -6.91 -4.83
N LEU A 78 19.58 -5.93 -4.64
CA LEU A 78 18.57 -5.55 -5.62
C LEU A 78 19.07 -4.36 -6.46
N ARG A 79 19.31 -4.63 -7.74
CA ARG A 79 19.95 -3.73 -8.71
C ARG A 79 19.00 -2.73 -9.35
N SER A 80 17.69 -2.94 -9.29
CA SER A 80 16.73 -2.02 -9.90
C SER A 80 15.52 -1.67 -9.01
N PRO A 81 14.82 -0.55 -9.28
CA PRO A 81 13.57 -0.22 -8.61
C PRO A 81 12.51 -1.30 -8.76
N ALA A 82 12.44 -1.97 -9.90
CA ALA A 82 11.50 -3.07 -10.16
C ALA A 82 11.75 -4.25 -9.22
N GLU A 83 13.01 -4.67 -9.06
CA GLU A 83 13.38 -5.74 -8.12
C GLU A 83 12.99 -5.38 -6.68
N ARG A 84 13.12 -4.11 -6.27
CA ARG A 84 12.71 -3.64 -4.94
C ARG A 84 11.20 -3.50 -4.77
N LEU A 85 10.44 -3.41 -5.86
CA LEU A 85 8.99 -3.28 -5.83
C LEU A 85 8.28 -4.63 -5.68
N ASN A 86 8.78 -5.67 -6.34
CA ASN A 86 8.11 -6.97 -6.41
C ASN A 86 9.00 -8.18 -6.09
N GLY A 87 10.29 -7.98 -5.84
CA GLY A 87 11.24 -9.06 -5.55
C GLY A 87 11.70 -9.86 -6.77
N MET A 88 11.27 -9.51 -7.97
CA MET A 88 11.49 -10.30 -9.19
C MET A 88 12.52 -9.65 -10.12
N ARG A 89 13.33 -10.50 -10.76
CA ARG A 89 14.25 -10.12 -11.83
C ARG A 89 13.86 -10.81 -13.13
N TYR A 90 13.27 -10.04 -14.03
CA TYR A 90 12.82 -10.52 -15.35
C TYR A 90 13.91 -10.40 -16.42
N HIS A 91 14.85 -9.46 -16.25
CA HIS A 91 15.92 -9.22 -17.21
C HIS A 91 17.19 -8.71 -16.51
N PRO A 92 18.41 -8.99 -17.04
CA PRO A 92 19.65 -8.45 -16.48
C PRO A 92 19.76 -6.91 -16.55
N GLU A 93 19.25 -6.30 -17.63
CA GLU A 93 19.18 -4.84 -17.79
C GLU A 93 18.03 -4.22 -17.00
N TRP A 94 18.37 -3.26 -16.13
CA TRP A 94 17.44 -2.69 -15.16
C TRP A 94 16.27 -1.91 -15.81
N LEU A 95 16.50 -1.25 -16.95
CA LEU A 95 15.48 -0.49 -17.66
C LEU A 95 14.43 -1.41 -18.28
N GLN A 96 14.88 -2.52 -18.87
CA GLN A 96 13.97 -3.53 -19.42
C GLN A 96 13.21 -4.24 -18.30
N ASN A 97 13.87 -4.50 -17.17
CA ASN A 97 13.21 -5.03 -15.98
C ASN A 97 12.08 -4.11 -15.48
N LEU A 98 12.29 -2.79 -15.54
CA LEU A 98 11.27 -1.79 -15.22
C LEU A 98 10.09 -1.82 -16.21
N LEU A 99 10.38 -1.83 -17.53
CA LEU A 99 9.34 -1.89 -18.58
C LEU A 99 8.45 -3.14 -18.47
N VAL A 100 9.06 -4.30 -18.16
CA VAL A 100 8.33 -5.54 -17.92
C VAL A 100 7.48 -5.44 -16.64
N SER A 101 8.04 -4.89 -15.54
CA SER A 101 7.32 -4.73 -14.28
C SER A 101 6.14 -3.75 -14.33
N ALA A 102 6.21 -2.75 -15.21
CA ALA A 102 5.19 -1.70 -15.36
C ALA A 102 4.14 -2.06 -16.42
N SER A 103 4.32 -3.16 -17.16
CA SER A 103 3.36 -3.59 -18.16
C SER A 103 2.10 -4.16 -17.48
N PRO A 104 0.89 -3.69 -17.82
CA PRO A 104 -0.36 -4.19 -17.23
C PRO A 104 -0.65 -5.68 -17.51
N GLY A 105 0.18 -6.35 -18.31
CA GLY A 105 0.13 -7.80 -18.57
C GLY A 105 0.76 -8.70 -17.50
N GLY A 106 1.44 -8.14 -16.48
CA GLY A 106 2.16 -8.91 -15.44
C GLY A 106 1.32 -9.79 -14.51
N TYR A 107 -0.02 -9.73 -14.61
CA TYR A 107 -0.97 -10.59 -13.89
C TYR A 107 -1.78 -11.53 -14.78
N ARG A 108 -1.42 -11.74 -16.05
CA ARG A 108 -2.16 -12.68 -16.92
C ARG A 108 -1.34 -13.90 -17.32
N ARG A 109 -1.36 -14.87 -16.38
CA ARG A 109 -1.03 -16.31 -16.49
C ARG A 109 0.45 -16.68 -16.32
N PRO A 110 0.78 -17.66 -15.44
CA PRO A 110 2.10 -18.28 -15.46
C PRO A 110 2.31 -18.99 -16.80
N PRO A 111 3.55 -18.99 -17.36
CA PRO A 111 3.85 -19.76 -18.55
C PRO A 111 3.57 -21.24 -18.28
N ARG A 112 2.73 -21.85 -19.13
CA ARG A 112 2.54 -23.31 -19.10
C ARG A 112 3.90 -23.95 -19.37
N GLN A 113 4.29 -24.88 -18.50
CA GLN A 113 5.46 -25.71 -18.75
C GLN A 113 5.22 -26.48 -20.07
N ALA A 114 6.09 -26.26 -21.05
CA ALA A 114 6.21 -27.13 -22.20
C ALA A 114 7.07 -28.33 -21.76
N GLY A 115 6.54 -29.54 -21.96
CA GLY A 115 7.23 -30.79 -21.68
C GLY A 115 8.30 -31.14 -22.70
#